data_AF-A0A947J445-F1
#
_entry.id   AF-A0A947J445-F1
#
_cell.length_a   1.000
_cell.length_b   1.000
_cell.length_c   1.000
_cell.angle_alpha   90.00
_cell.angle_beta   90.00
_cell.angle_gamma   90.00
#
_symmetry.space_group_name_H-M   'P 1'
#
loop_
_entity.id
_entity.type
_entity.pdbx_description
1 polymer ?
#
loop_
_entity_poly.entity_id
_entity_poly.type
_entity_poly.pdbx_seq_one_letter_code
_entity_poly.pdbx_strand_id
1 'polypeptide(L)'
;RLTLPRTGVARFGTNRRRRVGWTRIVLGISVLVTLALFALVSIARFAPIDRLHFLGDYGPSALIGVVIMLPLAALAITLEVPRLVVHGLLFVAAEFATAAALLRGIPFAGTMAFGAASVISLTLGIVVFARFLRATPRAPQADVPKE
;
A
#
# COMPACT_ATOMS: atom_id res chain seq x y z
N ARG A 1 33.78 -17.90 -12.25
CA ARG A 1 32.55 -18.74 -12.28
C ARG A 1 31.38 -17.83 -12.65
N LEU A 2 30.90 -17.91 -13.89
CA LEU A 2 29.76 -17.13 -14.40
C LEU A 2 28.49 -17.96 -14.21
N THR A 3 27.65 -17.57 -13.25
CA THR A 3 26.30 -18.11 -13.13
C THR A 3 25.37 -17.28 -14.01
N LEU A 4 25.10 -17.77 -15.23
CA LEU A 4 24.02 -17.25 -16.05
C LEU A 4 22.67 -17.52 -15.35
N PRO A 5 21.82 -16.50 -15.16
CA PRO A 5 20.45 -16.75 -14.70
C PRO A 5 19.67 -17.45 -15.82
N ARG A 6 19.15 -18.65 -15.54
CA ARG A 6 18.19 -19.34 -16.41
C ARG A 6 16.87 -18.57 -16.42
N THR A 7 16.77 -17.53 -17.24
CA THR A 7 15.49 -16.92 -17.61
C THR A 7 14.85 -17.75 -18.72
N GLY A 8 14.49 -18.99 -18.40
CA GLY A 8 13.46 -19.71 -19.15
C GLY A 8 12.10 -19.17 -18.73
N VAL A 9 11.12 -19.17 -19.63
CA VAL A 9 9.72 -18.91 -19.29
C VAL A 9 9.32 -19.93 -18.23
N ALA A 10 9.34 -19.51 -16.97
CA ALA A 10 8.86 -20.34 -15.88
C ALA A 10 7.36 -20.45 -16.09
N ARG A 11 6.90 -21.58 -16.67
CA ARG A 11 5.49 -21.99 -16.54
C ARG A 11 5.20 -21.95 -15.05
N PHE A 12 4.47 -20.92 -14.63
CA PHE A 12 3.99 -20.80 -13.28
C PHE A 12 3.26 -22.12 -12.99
N GLY A 13 3.82 -22.97 -12.13
CA GLY A 13 3.16 -24.18 -11.69
C GLY A 13 1.76 -23.83 -11.21
N THR A 14 0.81 -24.76 -11.32
CA THR A 14 -0.59 -24.58 -10.92
C THR A 14 -0.74 -23.87 -9.57
N ASN A 15 0.15 -24.14 -8.61
CA ASN A 15 0.23 -23.46 -7.33
C ASN A 15 0.48 -21.94 -7.41
N ARG A 16 1.36 -21.46 -8.29
CA ARG A 16 1.67 -20.02 -8.42
C ARG A 16 0.56 -19.27 -9.16
N ARG A 17 -0.12 -19.89 -10.14
CA ARG A 17 -1.34 -19.32 -10.77
C ARG A 17 -2.48 -19.21 -9.77
N ARG A 18 -2.69 -20.23 -8.92
CA ARG A 18 -3.72 -20.22 -7.87
C ARG A 18 -3.47 -19.11 -6.85
N ARG A 19 -2.21 -18.91 -6.43
CA ARG A 19 -1.81 -17.81 -5.53
C ARG A 19 -2.03 -16.42 -6.13
N VAL A 20 -1.76 -16.22 -7.43
CA VAL A 20 -2.05 -14.95 -8.10
C VAL A 20 -3.55 -14.67 -8.19
N GLY A 21 -4.36 -15.69 -8.51
CA GLY A 21 -5.82 -15.57 -8.50
C GLY A 21 -6.37 -15.22 -7.12
N TRP A 22 -5.87 -15.89 -6.08
CA TRP A 22 -6.23 -15.60 -4.69
C TRP A 22 -5.82 -14.18 -4.28
N THR A 23 -4.63 -13.73 -4.68
CA THR A 23 -4.15 -12.37 -4.42
C THR A 23 -5.09 -11.32 -5.03
N ARG A 24 -5.58 -11.54 -6.27
CA ARG A 24 -6.57 -10.64 -6.90
C ARG A 24 -7.89 -10.58 -6.15
N ILE A 25 -8.37 -11.72 -5.64
CA ILE A 25 -9.60 -11.78 -4.84
C ILE A 25 -9.41 -11.01 -3.53
N VAL A 26 -8.31 -11.25 -2.81
CA VAL A 26 -8.04 -10.55 -1.54
C VAL A 26 -7.84 -9.04 -1.76
N LEU A 27 -7.20 -8.64 -2.85
CA LEU A 27 -7.07 -7.23 -3.21
C LEU A 27 -8.45 -6.62 -3.51
N GLY A 28 -9.31 -7.33 -4.24
CA GLY A 28 -10.68 -6.91 -4.52
C GLY A 28 -11.53 -6.75 -3.25
N ILE A 29 -11.44 -7.72 -2.33
CA ILE A 29 -12.08 -7.62 -1.01
C ILE A 29 -11.53 -6.42 -0.24
N SER A 30 -10.22 -6.19 -0.27
CA SER A 30 -9.61 -5.04 0.41
C SER A 30 -10.12 -3.70 -0.13
N VAL A 31 -10.32 -3.60 -1.45
CA VAL A 31 -10.91 -2.42 -2.09
C VAL A 31 -12.38 -2.24 -1.68
N LEU A 32 -13.17 -3.32 -1.63
CA LEU A 32 -14.56 -3.26 -1.17
C LEU A 32 -14.68 -2.83 0.29
N VAL A 33 -13.84 -3.37 1.17
CA VAL A 33 -13.77 -2.98 2.59
C VAL A 33 -13.37 -1.51 2.73
N THR A 34 -12.42 -1.04 1.92
CA THR A 34 -12.01 0.36 1.86
C THR A 34 -13.17 1.28 1.46
N LEU A 35 -13.91 0.92 0.40
CA LEU A 35 -15.09 1.66 -0.05
C LEU A 35 -16.19 1.69 1.01
N ALA A 36 -16.45 0.55 1.66
CA ALA A 36 -17.45 0.46 2.73
C ALA A 36 -17.09 1.34 3.93
N LEU A 37 -15.83 1.32 4.36
CA LEU A 37 -15.36 2.16 5.45
C LEU A 37 -15.38 3.66 5.07
N PHE A 38 -15.03 4.01 3.84
CA PHE A 38 -15.14 5.38 3.34
C PHE A 38 -16.59 5.88 3.34
N ALA A 39 -17.53 5.05 2.88
CA ALA A 39 -18.95 5.36 2.94
C ALA A 39 -19.43 5.52 4.38
N LEU A 40 -19.01 4.64 5.30
CA LEU A 40 -19.37 4.70 6.72
C LEU A 40 -18.86 6.00 7.38
N VAL A 41 -17.61 6.39 7.15
CA VAL A 41 -17.04 7.64 7.68
C VAL A 41 -17.73 8.87 7.08
N SER A 42 -18.04 8.82 5.78
CA SER A 42 -18.75 9.90 5.10
C SER A 42 -20.15 10.10 5.67
N ILE A 43 -20.90 9.01 5.90
CA ILE A 43 -22.24 9.04 6.50
C ILE A 43 -22.18 9.50 7.96
N ALA A 44 -21.19 9.01 8.73
CA ALA A 44 -21.01 9.39 10.13
C ALA A 44 -20.76 10.90 10.32
N ARG A 45 -20.14 11.58 9.35
CA ARG A 45 -19.98 13.05 9.37
C ARG A 45 -21.29 13.82 9.24
N PHE A 46 -22.35 13.22 8.69
CA PHE A 46 -23.67 13.86 8.53
C PHE A 46 -24.68 13.43 9.59
N ALA A 47 -24.33 12.48 10.47
CA ALA A 47 -25.20 12.00 11.53
C ALA A 47 -24.96 12.81 12.83
N PRO A 48 -26.02 13.32 13.52
CA PRO A 48 -25.90 14.12 14.74
C PRO A 48 -25.65 13.23 15.96
N ILE A 49 -24.57 12.45 15.96
CA ILE A 49 -24.25 11.49 17.01
C ILE A 49 -22.99 11.94 17.75
N ASP A 50 -23.16 12.65 18.86
CA ASP A 50 -22.09 13.20 19.72
C ASP A 50 -21.09 12.13 20.23
N ARG A 51 -21.45 10.84 20.22
CA ARG A 51 -20.57 9.74 20.65
C ARG A 51 -19.49 9.34 19.64
N LEU A 52 -19.51 9.90 18.43
CA LEU A 52 -18.52 9.64 17.37
C LEU A 52 -17.39 10.68 17.31
N HIS A 53 -17.36 11.71 18.17
CA HIS A 53 -16.33 12.76 18.14
C HIS A 53 -14.88 12.22 18.23
N PHE A 54 -14.63 11.16 19.01
CA PHE A 54 -13.31 10.52 19.05
C PHE A 54 -12.94 9.83 17.72
N LEU A 55 -13.95 9.35 16.98
CA LEU A 55 -13.84 8.89 15.59
C LEU A 55 -13.83 10.07 14.59
N GLY A 56 -14.29 11.25 14.97
CA GLY A 56 -14.17 12.47 14.16
C GLY A 56 -12.72 12.93 14.05
N ASP A 57 -12.00 12.93 15.17
CA ASP A 57 -10.61 13.41 15.26
C ASP A 57 -9.59 12.39 14.76
N TYR A 58 -9.73 11.11 15.13
CA TYR A 58 -8.79 10.04 14.72
C TYR A 58 -9.34 9.10 13.66
N GLY A 59 -10.64 9.14 13.34
CA GLY A 59 -11.24 8.21 12.37
C GLY A 59 -10.71 8.37 10.94
N PRO A 60 -10.36 9.56 10.43
CA PRO A 60 -9.71 9.67 9.13
C PRO A 60 -8.37 8.93 9.09
N SER A 61 -7.55 9.07 10.13
CA SER A 61 -6.23 8.43 10.23
C SER A 61 -6.34 6.93 10.48
N ALA A 62 -7.30 6.49 11.30
CA ALA A 62 -7.61 5.07 11.48
C ALA A 62 -8.12 4.44 10.17
N LEU A 63 -8.95 5.16 9.41
CA LEU A 63 -9.41 4.74 8.08
C LEU A 63 -8.24 4.57 7.12
N ILE A 64 -7.41 5.61 6.98
CA ILE A 64 -6.21 5.58 6.12
C ILE A 64 -5.29 4.41 6.51
N GLY A 65 -5.09 4.22 7.83
CA GLY A 65 -4.31 3.11 8.37
C GLY A 65 -4.87 1.74 7.98
N VAL A 66 -6.17 1.51 8.13
CA VAL A 66 -6.82 0.25 7.75
C VAL A 66 -6.77 0.02 6.24
N VAL A 67 -7.04 1.05 5.44
CA VAL A 67 -7.04 1.00 3.98
C VAL A 67 -5.68 0.59 3.42
N ILE A 68 -4.59 0.98 4.08
CA ILE A 68 -3.23 0.66 3.63
C ILE A 68 -2.71 -0.63 4.29
N MET A 69 -3.01 -0.86 5.56
CA MET A 69 -2.56 -2.05 6.29
C MET A 69 -3.23 -3.33 5.78
N LEU A 70 -4.52 -3.29 5.47
CA LEU A 70 -5.28 -4.46 5.02
C LEU A 70 -4.71 -5.08 3.72
N PRO A 71 -4.47 -4.32 2.62
CA PRO A 71 -3.86 -4.87 1.42
C PRO A 71 -2.40 -5.28 1.65
N LEU A 72 -1.64 -4.59 2.50
CA LEU A 72 -0.25 -4.97 2.81
C LEU A 72 -0.19 -6.29 3.60
N ALA A 73 -1.07 -6.49 4.58
CA ALA A 73 -1.18 -7.73 5.34
C ALA A 73 -1.66 -8.88 4.45
N ALA A 74 -2.64 -8.62 3.59
CA ALA A 74 -3.09 -9.56 2.57
C ALA A 74 -1.94 -10.00 1.65
N LEU A 75 -1.17 -9.04 1.12
CA LEU A 75 -0.02 -9.33 0.26
C LEU A 75 1.09 -10.06 1.02
N ALA A 76 1.30 -9.75 2.30
CA ALA A 76 2.27 -10.44 3.14
C ALA A 76 1.94 -11.93 3.25
N ILE A 77 0.65 -12.26 3.47
CA ILE A 77 0.18 -13.64 3.61
C ILE A 77 0.26 -14.36 2.27
N THR A 78 -0.16 -13.74 1.16
CA THR A 78 -0.20 -14.42 -0.14
C THR A 78 1.17 -14.60 -0.78
N LEU A 79 2.08 -13.65 -0.55
CA LEU A 79 3.44 -13.66 -1.10
C LEU A 79 4.48 -14.25 -0.13
N GLU A 80 4.09 -14.60 1.10
CA GLU A 80 4.99 -15.05 2.18
C GLU A 80 6.13 -14.04 2.46
N VAL A 81 5.83 -12.74 2.35
CA VAL A 81 6.78 -11.65 2.60
C VAL A 81 6.38 -10.92 3.89
N PRO A 82 6.83 -11.37 5.08
CA PRO A 82 6.41 -10.79 6.36
C PRO A 82 6.83 -9.33 6.53
N ARG A 83 7.85 -8.87 5.77
CA ARG A 83 8.31 -7.48 5.76
C ARG A 83 7.21 -6.48 5.38
N LEU A 84 6.22 -6.89 4.57
CA LEU A 84 5.09 -6.03 4.19
C LEU A 84 4.21 -5.64 5.38
N VAL A 85 4.06 -6.53 6.38
CA VAL A 85 3.33 -6.22 7.63
C VAL A 85 4.06 -5.17 8.44
N VAL A 86 5.39 -5.26 8.51
CA VAL A 86 6.22 -4.28 9.23
C VAL A 86 6.12 -2.90 8.57
N HIS A 87 6.14 -2.83 7.24
CA HIS A 87 5.93 -1.58 6.51
C HIS A 87 4.54 -1.00 6.75
N GLY A 88 3.50 -1.83 6.79
CA GLY A 88 2.14 -1.39 7.11
C GLY A 88 2.01 -0.87 8.55
N LEU A 89 2.64 -1.53 9.53
CA LEU A 89 2.65 -1.07 10.92
C LEU A 89 3.38 0.27 11.08
N LEU A 90 4.54 0.42 10.43
CA LEU A 90 5.28 1.69 10.43
C LEU A 90 4.44 2.82 9.81
N PHE A 91 3.72 2.51 8.74
CA PHE A 91 2.82 3.47 8.10
C PHE A 91 1.68 3.90 9.04
N VAL A 92 0.98 2.94 9.66
CA VAL A 92 -0.09 3.23 10.62
C VAL A 92 0.44 4.06 11.80
N ALA A 93 1.60 3.69 12.34
CA ALA A 93 2.21 4.42 13.45
C ALA A 93 2.56 5.87 13.07
N ALA A 94 3.10 6.08 11.86
CA ALA A 94 3.38 7.42 11.34
C ALA A 94 2.10 8.25 11.14
N GLU A 95 1.04 7.64 10.64
CA GLU A 95 -0.25 8.31 10.41
C GLU A 95 -0.88 8.77 11.73
N PHE A 96 -0.88 7.92 12.76
CA PHE A 96 -1.37 8.29 14.10
C PHE A 96 -0.49 9.34 14.78
N ALA A 97 0.83 9.27 14.61
CA ALA A 97 1.75 10.30 15.11
C ALA A 97 1.46 11.66 14.45
N THR A 98 1.15 11.66 13.16
CA THR A 98 0.80 12.87 12.39
C THR A 98 -0.53 13.44 12.87
N ALA A 99 -1.56 12.60 13.05
CA ALA A 99 -2.86 13.01 13.59
C ALA A 99 -2.73 13.64 14.99
N ALA A 100 -1.96 13.01 15.88
CA ALA A 100 -1.70 13.51 17.22
C ALA A 100 -0.95 14.85 17.21
N ALA A 101 -0.02 15.05 16.25
CA ALA A 101 0.68 16.32 16.08
C ALA A 101 -0.27 17.44 15.59
N LEU A 102 -1.16 17.13 14.64
CA LEU A 102 -2.17 18.09 14.14
C LEU A 102 -3.10 18.58 15.25
N LEU A 103 -3.57 17.69 16.13
CA LEU A 103 -4.42 18.04 17.26
C LEU A 103 -3.73 18.95 18.29
N ARG A 104 -2.40 18.88 18.40
CA ARG A 104 -1.61 19.74 19.30
C ARG A 104 -1.25 21.10 18.71
N GLY A 105 -1.59 21.36 17.45
CA GLY A 105 -1.20 22.56 16.73
C GLY A 105 0.27 22.54 16.34
N ILE A 106 0.55 22.15 15.09
CA ILE A 106 1.93 22.11 14.58
C ILE A 106 2.34 23.54 14.17
N PRO A 107 3.47 24.08 14.66
CA PRO A 107 3.99 25.35 14.19
C PRO A 107 4.33 25.25 12.70
N PHE A 108 4.17 26.35 11.95
CA PHE A 108 4.40 26.41 10.50
C PHE A 108 5.74 25.79 10.05
N ALA A 109 6.80 25.99 10.85
CA ALA A 109 8.11 25.40 10.60
C ALA A 109 8.09 23.86 10.63
N GLY A 110 7.31 23.25 11.52
CA GLY A 110 7.11 21.80 11.58
C GLY A 110 6.39 21.28 10.34
N THR A 111 5.33 21.96 9.90
CA THR A 111 4.61 21.63 8.66
C THR A 111 5.53 21.70 7.43
N MET A 112 6.37 22.73 7.35
CA MET A 112 7.34 22.89 6.27
C MET A 112 8.42 21.79 6.29
N ALA A 113 8.91 21.40 7.46
CA ALA A 113 9.87 20.31 7.59
C ALA A 113 9.30 18.96 7.14
N PHE A 114 8.05 18.65 7.54
CA PHE A 114 7.35 17.45 7.07
C PHE A 114 7.11 17.48 5.56
N GLY A 115 6.70 18.64 5.02
CA GLY A 115 6.53 18.83 3.58
C GLY A 115 7.82 18.59 2.79
N ALA A 116 8.93 19.19 3.23
CA ALA A 116 10.23 19.01 2.61
C ALA A 116 10.70 17.54 2.67
N ALA A 117 10.57 16.88 3.82
CA ALA A 117 10.91 15.46 3.97
C ALA A 117 10.08 14.56 3.03
N SER A 118 8.79 14.88 2.87
CA SER A 118 7.86 14.14 2.00
C SER A 118 8.26 14.28 0.53
N VAL A 119 8.62 15.48 0.09
CA VAL A 119 9.11 15.74 -1.28
C VAL A 119 10.40 14.97 -1.55
N ILE A 120 11.35 14.97 -0.61
CA ILE A 120 12.61 14.23 -0.75
C ILE A 120 12.34 12.72 -0.86
N SER A 121 11.51 12.18 0.04
CA SER A 121 11.14 10.75 0.04
C SER A 121 10.44 10.35 -1.27
N LEU A 122 9.48 11.15 -1.73
CA LEU A 122 8.78 10.91 -2.99
C LEU A 122 9.74 10.92 -4.19
N THR A 123 10.64 11.91 -4.23
CA THR A 123 11.63 12.04 -5.31
C THR A 123 12.55 10.82 -5.36
N LEU A 124 13.08 10.38 -4.21
CA LEU A 124 13.89 9.18 -4.12
C LEU A 124 13.11 7.93 -4.53
N GLY A 125 11.86 7.80 -4.07
CA GLY A 125 10.96 6.71 -4.42
C GLY A 125 10.73 6.60 -5.93
N ILE A 126 10.44 7.72 -6.59
CA ILE A 126 10.26 7.79 -8.05
C ILE A 126 11.53 7.34 -8.78
N VAL A 127 12.70 7.82 -8.36
CA VAL A 127 13.98 7.45 -8.99
C VAL A 127 14.26 5.95 -8.83
N VAL A 128 14.07 5.40 -7.64
CA VAL A 128 14.24 3.96 -7.38
C VAL A 128 13.26 3.13 -8.19
N PHE A 129 11.98 3.54 -8.25
CA PHE A 129 10.96 2.87 -9.03
C PHE A 129 11.25 2.91 -10.54
N ALA A 130 11.66 4.06 -11.06
CA ALA A 130 12.05 4.20 -12.46
C ALA A 130 13.27 3.33 -12.80
N ARG A 131 14.26 3.25 -11.89
CA ARG A 131 15.40 2.35 -12.03
C ARG A 131 14.98 0.89 -12.01
N PHE A 132 14.08 0.51 -11.11
CA PHE A 132 13.53 -0.83 -11.04
C PHE A 132 12.81 -1.21 -12.35
N LEU A 133 11.95 -0.34 -12.88
CA LEU A 133 11.27 -0.57 -14.16
C LEU A 133 12.25 -0.72 -15.34
N ARG A 134 13.34 0.05 -15.35
CA ARG A 134 14.39 -0.06 -16.38
C ARG A 134 15.21 -1.34 -16.24
N ALA A 135 15.45 -1.81 -15.02
CA ALA A 135 16.21 -3.02 -14.73
C ALA A 135 15.37 -4.30 -14.84
N THR A 136 14.04 -4.19 -14.86
CA THR A 136 13.15 -5.34 -15.00
C THR A 136 13.21 -5.87 -16.44
N PRO A 137 13.59 -7.14 -16.68
CA PRO A 137 13.60 -7.71 -18.01
C PRO A 137 12.20 -7.65 -18.63
N ARG A 138 12.09 -7.09 -19.84
CA ARG A 138 10.85 -7.14 -20.61
C ARG A 138 10.55 -8.61 -20.94
N ALA A 139 9.30 -9.04 -20.75
CA ALA A 139 8.91 -10.40 -21.10
C ALA A 139 9.25 -10.67 -22.57
N PRO A 140 9.85 -11.83 -22.91
CA PRO A 140 10.06 -12.20 -24.31
C PRO A 140 8.70 -12.18 -25.00
N GLN A 141 8.56 -11.38 -26.07
CA GLN A 141 7.44 -11.54 -26.99
C GLN A 141 7.49 -12.98 -27.47
N ALA A 142 6.43 -13.74 -27.19
CA ALA A 142 6.31 -15.08 -27.73
C ALA A 142 6.30 -14.94 -29.24
N ASP A 143 7.38 -15.39 -29.90
CA ASP A 143 7.40 -15.56 -31.35
C ASP A 143 6.24 -16.49 -31.69
N VAL A 144 5.19 -15.91 -32.24
CA VAL A 144 4.06 -16.65 -32.82
C VAL A 144 4.64 -17.37 -34.03
N PRO A 145 4.62 -18.72 -34.06
CA PRO A 145 5.06 -19.44 -35.25
C PRO A 145 4.19 -18.98 -36.41
N LYS A 146 4.81 -18.44 -37.45
CA LYS A 146 4.14 -18.23 -38.73
C LYS A 146 4.06 -19.61 -39.38
N GLU A 147 2.86 -20.18 -39.42
CA GLU A 147 2.51 -21.25 -40.37
C GLU A 147 2.50 -20.71 -41.80
#